data_AF-A0A9W8DBP5-F1
#
_entry.id   AF-A0A9W8DBP5-F1
#
_cell.length_a   1.000
_cell.length_b   1.000
_cell.length_c   1.000
_cell.angle_alpha   90.00
_cell.angle_beta   90.00
_cell.angle_gamma   90.00
#
_symmetry.space_group_name_H-M   'P 1'
#
loop_
_entity.id
_entity.type
_entity.pdbx_description
1 polymer ?
#
loop_
_entity_poly.entity_id
_entity_poly.type
_entity_poly.pdbx_seq_one_letter_code
_entity_poly.pdbx_strand_id
1 'polypeptide(L)'
;MQTCTRNGCGQSYEPAANNDMACQYHPGKPVFHEGLKGWTCCKPREHSFDDFLEIKGCQLGPHSSEPKHKDDPFKADLTKYDDVLPEPAAEPAAPP
;
A
#
# COMPACT_ATOMS: atom_id res chain seq x y z
N MET A 1 8.98 18.45 8.65
CA MET A 1 9.05 17.15 7.95
C MET A 1 7.65 16.81 7.45
N GLN A 2 7.51 16.44 6.18
CA GLN A 2 6.23 16.04 5.57
C GLN A 2 6.28 14.56 5.22
N THR A 3 5.15 13.86 5.30
CA THR A 3 5.07 12.45 4.90
C THR A 3 4.64 12.35 3.44
N CYS A 4 5.34 11.55 2.65
CA CYS A 4 5.00 11.33 1.25
C CYS A 4 3.72 10.52 1.13
N THR A 5 2.75 11.03 0.38
CA THR A 5 1.46 10.38 0.12
C THR A 5 1.46 9.56 -1.17
N ARG A 6 2.57 9.50 -1.92
CA ARG A 6 2.70 8.71 -3.16
C ARG A 6 2.66 7.21 -2.83
N ASN A 7 2.09 6.41 -3.74
CA ASN A 7 1.90 4.98 -3.53
C ASN A 7 3.26 4.27 -3.48
N GLY A 8 3.50 3.46 -2.45
CA GLY A 8 4.77 2.72 -2.27
C GLY A 8 5.94 3.55 -1.75
N CYS A 9 5.74 4.82 -1.35
CA CYS A 9 6.79 5.62 -0.71
C CYS A 9 6.60 5.73 0.81
N GLY A 10 5.60 6.48 1.30
CA GLY A 10 5.31 6.62 2.74
C GLY A 10 6.41 7.27 3.60
N GLN A 11 7.53 7.68 3.00
CA GLN A 11 8.68 8.23 3.72
C GLN A 11 8.44 9.66 4.20
N SER A 12 9.03 10.01 5.34
CA SER A 12 9.17 11.39 5.80
C SER A 12 10.29 12.09 5.01
N TYR A 13 10.01 13.28 4.50
CA TYR A 13 10.93 14.05 3.69
C TYR A 13 10.93 15.54 4.07
N GLU A 14 12.01 16.21 3.72
CA GLU A 14 12.14 17.66 3.86
C GLU A 14 11.85 18.33 2.51
N PRO A 15 10.88 19.25 2.43
CA PRO A 15 10.55 19.91 1.17
C PRO A 15 11.72 20.70 0.57
N ALA A 16 12.66 21.18 1.40
CA ALA A 16 13.86 21.86 0.95
C ALA A 16 14.89 20.93 0.26
N ALA A 17 14.86 19.63 0.55
CA ALA A 17 15.74 18.62 -0.05
C ALA A 17 15.03 17.75 -1.12
N ASN A 18 13.76 18.08 -1.43
CA ASN A 18 12.94 17.33 -2.36
C ASN A 18 13.36 17.61 -3.81
N ASN A 19 13.92 16.60 -4.47
CA ASN A 19 14.39 16.67 -5.85
C ASN A 19 13.63 15.67 -6.74
N ASP A 20 13.78 15.77 -8.06
CA ASP A 20 13.08 14.92 -9.05
C ASP A 20 13.42 13.43 -8.98
N MET A 21 14.34 13.01 -8.12
CA MET A 21 14.72 11.61 -7.92
C MET A 21 14.58 11.16 -6.46
N ALA A 22 14.02 11.98 -5.58
CA ALA A 22 13.96 11.72 -4.15
C ALA A 22 12.92 10.64 -3.78
N CYS A 23 11.81 10.56 -4.53
CA CYS A 23 10.71 9.65 -4.25
C CYS A 23 10.64 8.54 -5.30
N GLN A 24 10.72 7.29 -4.86
CA GLN A 24 10.36 6.13 -5.66
C GLN A 24 8.91 5.72 -5.36
N TYR A 25 8.03 5.75 -6.36
CA TYR A 25 6.60 5.52 -6.16
C TYR A 25 5.91 4.88 -7.38
N HIS A 26 4.66 4.45 -7.17
CA HIS A 26 3.76 3.96 -8.23
C HIS A 26 2.78 5.07 -8.67
N PRO A 27 2.83 5.55 -9.93
CA PRO A 27 1.85 6.50 -10.46
C PRO A 27 0.48 5.84 -10.73
N GLY A 28 0.46 4.51 -10.87
CA GLY A 28 -0.72 3.72 -11.16
C GLY A 28 -1.62 3.46 -9.95
N LYS A 29 -2.73 2.77 -10.22
CA LYS A 29 -3.67 2.29 -9.21
C LYS A 29 -3.33 0.85 -8.84
N PRO A 30 -3.65 0.39 -7.61
CA PRO A 30 -3.58 -1.02 -7.29
C PRO A 30 -4.56 -1.81 -8.17
N VAL A 31 -4.16 -3.00 -8.61
CA VAL A 31 -4.98 -3.92 -9.40
C VAL A 31 -4.95 -5.30 -8.76
N PHE A 32 -6.14 -5.91 -8.65
CA PHE A 32 -6.33 -7.23 -8.06
C PHE A 32 -7.13 -8.07 -9.07
N HIS A 33 -6.50 -9.07 -9.69
CA HIS A 33 -7.15 -9.93 -10.68
C HIS A 33 -6.61 -11.36 -10.57
N GLU A 34 -7.47 -12.37 -10.59
CA GLU A 34 -7.08 -13.80 -10.54
C GLU A 34 -6.16 -14.16 -9.35
N GLY A 35 -6.34 -13.48 -8.22
CA GLY A 35 -5.51 -13.68 -7.02
C GLY A 35 -4.13 -13.03 -7.08
N LEU A 36 -3.79 -12.34 -8.18
CA LEU A 36 -2.59 -11.51 -8.33
C LEU A 36 -2.86 -10.07 -7.91
N LYS A 37 -1.94 -9.50 -7.15
CA LYS A 37 -1.96 -8.13 -6.63
C LYS A 37 -0.81 -7.35 -7.25
N GLY A 38 -1.07 -6.17 -7.81
CA GLY A 38 -0.02 -5.38 -8.45
C GLY A 38 -0.45 -3.94 -8.71
N TRP A 39 0.29 -3.25 -9.57
CA TRP A 39 0.04 -1.86 -9.93
C TRP A 39 -0.17 -1.71 -11.44
N THR A 40 -1.10 -0.85 -11.87
CA THR A 40 -1.34 -0.64 -13.31
C THR A 40 -0.16 0.00 -14.05
N CYS A 41 0.78 0.61 -13.32
CA CYS A 41 1.96 1.27 -13.87
C CYS A 41 3.16 0.35 -14.12
N CYS A 42 3.14 -0.90 -13.64
CA CYS A 42 4.26 -1.82 -13.81
C CYS A 42 3.81 -3.29 -13.84
N LYS A 43 4.73 -4.17 -14.25
CA LYS A 43 4.47 -5.61 -14.41
C LYS A 43 4.57 -6.48 -13.14
N PRO A 44 5.32 -6.13 -12.07
CA PRO A 44 5.35 -6.93 -10.86
C PRO A 44 3.95 -7.20 -10.33
N ARG A 45 3.67 -8.48 -10.07
CA ARG A 45 2.38 -8.99 -9.59
C ARG A 45 2.68 -10.09 -8.59
N GLU A 46 2.13 -9.93 -7.40
CA GLU A 46 2.41 -10.81 -6.27
C GLU A 46 1.16 -11.60 -5.88
N HIS A 47 1.38 -12.80 -5.34
CA HIS A 47 0.31 -13.67 -4.87
C HIS A 47 -0.04 -13.43 -3.39
N SER A 48 0.84 -12.82 -2.61
CA SER A 48 0.57 -12.47 -1.20
C SER A 48 0.31 -10.96 -1.07
N PHE A 49 -0.38 -10.58 0.01
CA PHE A 49 -0.62 -9.17 0.30
C PHE A 49 0.64 -8.47 0.82
N ASP A 50 1.41 -9.12 1.69
CA ASP A 50 2.70 -8.62 2.18
C ASP A 50 3.67 -8.31 1.03
N ASP A 51 3.90 -9.27 0.14
CA ASP A 51 4.75 -9.08 -1.04
C ASP A 51 4.27 -7.90 -1.90
N PHE A 52 2.95 -7.70 -2.03
CA PHE A 52 2.38 -6.55 -2.74
C PHE A 52 2.71 -5.19 -2.08
N LEU A 53 2.70 -5.12 -0.76
CA LEU A 53 3.08 -3.92 -0.01
C LEU A 53 4.59 -3.61 -0.16
N GLU A 54 5.41 -4.63 -0.39
CA GLU A 54 6.85 -4.51 -0.59
C GLU A 54 7.25 -4.15 -2.03
N ILE A 55 6.33 -4.17 -3.01
CA ILE A 55 6.62 -3.79 -4.39
C ILE A 55 7.10 -2.33 -4.43
N LYS A 56 8.40 -2.16 -4.70
CA LYS A 56 9.03 -0.84 -4.85
C LYS A 56 8.41 -0.06 -6.00
N GLY A 57 8.28 1.25 -5.79
CA GLY A 57 7.80 2.18 -6.81
C GLY A 57 8.53 2.04 -8.15
N CYS A 58 7.79 2.04 -9.25
CA CYS A 58 8.38 1.91 -10.58
C CYS A 58 8.85 3.24 -11.21
N GLN A 59 8.53 4.38 -10.59
CA GLN A 59 8.88 5.70 -11.09
C GLN A 59 9.59 6.55 -10.03
N LEU A 60 10.50 7.40 -10.48
CA LEU A 60 11.18 8.42 -9.66
C LEU A 60 10.53 9.80 -9.89
N GLY A 61 10.53 10.63 -8.85
CA GLY A 61 10.01 11.99 -8.90
C GLY A 61 10.19 12.69 -7.55
N PRO A 62 9.69 13.93 -7.40
CA PRO A 62 9.62 14.58 -6.11
C PRO A 62 8.57 13.90 -5.21
N HIS A 63 8.81 13.91 -3.90
CA HIS A 63 7.79 13.56 -2.91
C HIS A 63 6.61 14.54 -2.99
N SER A 64 5.41 14.06 -2.65
CA SER A 64 4.21 14.89 -2.55
C SER A 64 3.51 14.64 -1.21
N SER A 65 2.99 15.70 -0.60
CA SER A 65 2.14 15.64 0.60
C SER A 65 0.67 15.87 0.29
N GLU A 66 0.30 15.95 -1.00
CA GLU A 66 -1.11 16.16 -1.38
C GLU A 66 -1.95 14.94 -0.96
N PRO A 67 -3.08 15.16 -0.27
CA PRO A 67 -3.98 14.07 0.09
C PRO A 67 -4.56 13.49 -1.21
N LYS A 68 -4.37 12.18 -1.43
CA LYS A 68 -5.02 11.50 -2.55
C LYS A 68 -6.54 11.64 -2.40
N HIS A 69 -7.21 12.09 -3.45
CA HIS A 69 -8.64 12.37 -3.49
C HIS A 69 -9.47 11.16 -3.03
N LYS A 70 -10.59 11.41 -2.35
CA LYS A 70 -11.33 10.45 -1.51
C LYS A 70 -12.21 9.47 -2.31
N ASP A 71 -12.11 9.44 -3.63
CA ASP A 71 -12.77 8.44 -4.49
C ASP A 71 -11.99 7.12 -4.45
N ASP A 72 -11.85 6.60 -3.24
CA ASP A 72 -11.40 5.26 -3.00
C ASP A 72 -12.65 4.37 -2.98
N PRO A 73 -12.98 3.66 -4.07
CA PRO A 73 -14.12 2.74 -4.09
C PRO A 73 -13.96 1.59 -3.08
N PHE A 74 -12.78 1.41 -2.48
CA PHE A 74 -12.49 0.38 -1.48
C PHE A 74 -12.89 0.77 -0.05
N LYS A 75 -13.01 2.07 0.28
CA LYS A 75 -13.49 2.51 1.60
C LYS A 75 -14.99 2.31 1.83
N ALA A 76 -15.76 1.97 0.80
CA ALA A 76 -17.19 1.78 0.90
C ALA A 76 -17.61 0.40 1.45
N ASP A 77 -16.72 -0.61 1.49
CA ASP A 77 -17.13 -2.01 1.76
C ASP A 77 -16.27 -2.74 2.81
N LEU A 78 -15.48 -2.06 3.65
CA LEU A 78 -14.76 -2.72 4.74
C LEU A 78 -15.69 -3.20 5.87
N THR A 79 -16.87 -2.59 6.02
CA THR A 79 -17.89 -2.99 7.02
C THR A 79 -18.54 -4.34 6.73
N LYS A 80 -18.16 -5.02 5.64
CA LYS A 80 -18.71 -6.33 5.27
C LYS A 80 -17.82 -7.51 5.69
N TYR A 81 -16.56 -7.27 6.04
CA TYR A 81 -15.60 -8.32 6.43
C TYR A 81 -15.32 -8.39 7.95
N ASP A 82 -15.89 -7.50 8.76
CA ASP A 82 -15.89 -7.59 10.22
C ASP A 82 -16.67 -8.82 10.78
N ASP A 83 -17.35 -9.58 9.93
CA ASP A 83 -18.07 -10.82 10.32
C ASP A 83 -17.24 -12.11 10.12
N VAL A 84 -16.00 -12.00 9.61
CA VAL A 84 -15.08 -13.15 9.46
C VAL A 84 -13.70 -12.82 10.02
N LEU A 85 -13.66 -12.29 11.24
CA LEU A 85 -12.54 -12.59 12.11
C LEU A 85 -12.87 -13.96 12.72
N PRO A 86 -12.24 -15.08 12.29
CA PRO A 86 -12.24 -16.24 13.16
C PRO A 86 -11.69 -15.74 14.50
N GLU A 87 -12.44 -15.99 15.59
CA GLU A 87 -11.95 -15.76 16.95
C GLU A 87 -10.48 -16.20 17.00
N PRO A 88 -9.58 -15.40 17.62
CA PRO A 88 -8.20 -15.82 17.77
C PRO A 88 -8.23 -17.20 18.39
N ALA A 89 -7.77 -18.20 17.61
CA ALA A 89 -7.76 -19.58 18.05
C ALA A 89 -7.08 -19.59 19.40
N ALA A 90 -7.85 -19.91 20.44
CA ALA A 90 -7.36 -20.01 21.79
C ALA A 90 -6.06 -20.80 21.75
N GLU A 91 -4.96 -20.17 22.16
CA GLU A 91 -3.69 -20.84 22.32
C GLU A 91 -3.94 -22.15 23.06
N PRO A 92 -3.56 -23.33 22.50
CA PRO A 92 -3.74 -24.56 23.23
C PRO A 92 -2.89 -24.45 24.50
N ALA A 93 -3.58 -24.43 25.64
CA ALA A 93 -2.95 -24.49 26.95
C ALA A 93 -1.89 -25.59 26.92
N ALA A 94 -0.64 -25.19 27.17
CA ALA A 94 0.48 -26.12 27.22
C ALA A 94 0.13 -27.28 28.18
N PRO A 95 0.24 -28.55 27.75
CA PRO A 95 0.08 -29.69 28.65
C PRO A 95 1.28 -29.80 29.61
N PRO A 96 1.11 -30.52 30.74
CA PRO A 96 1.22 -30.02 32.12
C PRO A 96 2.61 -29.64 32.63
#